data_AF-A0A838J0R8-F1
#
_entry.id   AF-A0A838J0R8-F1
#
_cell.length_a   1.000
_cell.length_b   1.000
_cell.length_c   1.000
_cell.angle_alpha   90.00
_cell.angle_beta   90.00
_cell.angle_gamma   90.00
#
_symmetry.space_group_name_H-M   'P 1'
#
loop_
_entity.id
_entity.type
_entity.pdbx_description
1 polymer ?
#
loop_
_entity_poly.entity_id
_entity_poly.type
_entity_poly.pdbx_seq_one_letter_code
_entity_poly.pdbx_strand_id
1 'polypeptide(L)' 'PVPQHERIKVRVQNVSPQPTERTKLEVLTWEFALPADEEQNIEYRFVIEHPQGLKVIGLP' A
#
# COMPACT_ATOMS: atom_id res chain seq x y z
N PRO A 1 34.89 2.61 2.69
CA PRO A 1 33.67 2.01 2.11
C PRO A 1 32.43 2.72 2.66
N VAL A 2 31.75 3.52 1.84
CA VAL A 2 30.49 4.17 2.25
C VAL A 2 29.39 3.11 2.19
N PRO A 3 28.59 2.91 3.25
CA PRO A 3 27.46 1.99 3.20
C PRO A 3 26.52 2.42 2.08
N GLN A 4 26.30 1.55 1.09
CA GLN A 4 25.21 1.76 0.14
C GLN A 4 23.94 1.62 0.96
N HIS A 5 23.23 2.73 1.21
CA HIS A 5 21.94 2.70 1.87
C HIS A 5 20.94 2.00 0.94
N GLU A 6 20.91 0.67 0.99
CA GLU A 6 19.94 -0.16 0.29
C GLU A 6 18.55 0.12 0.87
N ARG A 7 17.80 1.02 0.23
CA ARG A 7 16.45 1.38 0.64
C ARG A 7 15.44 0.59 -0.16
N ILE A 8 14.68 -0.26 0.52
CA ILE A 8 13.40 -0.75 0.00
C ILE A 8 12.39 0.40 0.14
N LYS A 9 11.67 0.71 -0.95
CA LYS A 9 10.62 1.72 -0.96
C LYS A 9 9.31 1.09 -1.39
N VAL A 10 8.22 1.46 -0.72
CA VAL A 10 6.86 1.12 -1.13
C VAL A 10 6.24 2.36 -1.77
N ARG A 11 5.74 2.23 -2.99
CA ARG A 11 5.04 3.31 -3.69
C ARG A 11 3.61 2.86 -4.00
N VAL A 12 2.64 3.58 -3.45
CA VAL A 12 1.23 3.37 -3.77
C VAL A 12 0.98 3.80 -5.21
N GLN A 13 0.45 2.89 -6.03
CA GLN A 13 0.06 3.17 -7.41
C GLN A 13 -1.40 3.59 -7.52
N ASN A 14 -2.27 2.89 -6.79
CA ASN A 14 -3.70 3.13 -6.85
C ASN A 14 -4.38 2.72 -5.55
N VAL A 15 -5.43 3.46 -5.20
CA VAL A 15 -6.34 3.14 -4.10
C VAL A 15 -7.75 3.45 -4.60
N SER A 16 -8.62 2.45 -4.64
CA SER A 16 -9.99 2.60 -5.12
C SER A 16 -10.95 1.77 -4.28
N PRO A 17 -12.03 2.36 -3.73
CA PRO A 17 -12.35 3.79 -3.73
C PRO A 17 -11.35 4.62 -2.91
N GLN A 18 -11.39 5.95 -3.06
CA GLN A 18 -10.57 6.84 -2.24
C GLN A 18 -10.97 6.73 -0.75
N PRO A 19 -10.00 6.71 0.17
CA PRO A 19 -10.28 6.69 1.60
C PRO A 19 -10.89 8.01 2.06
N THR A 20 -11.74 7.93 3.08
CA THR A 20 -12.32 9.12 3.74
C THR A 20 -11.27 9.84 4.58
N GLU A 21 -10.27 9.10 5.10
CA GLU A 21 -9.13 9.66 5.80
C GLU A 21 -7.82 8.97 5.41
N ARG A 22 -6.76 9.76 5.24
CA ARG A 22 -5.38 9.30 5.14
C ARG A 22 -4.50 10.07 6.12
N THR A 23 -3.94 9.37 7.10
CA THR A 23 -3.08 9.99 8.10
C THR A 23 -1.63 10.16 7.58
N LYS A 24 -0.82 10.95 8.29
CA LYS A 24 0.62 11.10 7.98
C LYS A 24 1.40 9.79 8.11
N LEU A 25 0.87 8.81 8.83
CA LEU A 25 1.47 7.48 8.99
C LEU A 25 0.94 6.48 7.95
N GLU A 26 0.31 6.94 6.88
CA GLU A 26 -0.20 6.10 5.79
C GLU A 26 -1.28 5.10 6.23
N VAL A 27 -2.00 5.43 7.31
CA VAL A 27 -3.22 4.71 7.70
C VAL A 27 -4.38 5.25 6.86
N LEU A 28 -5.09 4.33 6.18
CA LEU A 28 -6.22 4.63 5.31
C LEU A 28 -7.51 4.15 5.96
N THR A 29 -8.51 5.01 6.03
CA THR A 29 -9.84 4.70 6.59
C THR A 29 -10.90 4.83 5.51
N TRP A 30 -11.86 3.92 5.51
CA TRP A 30 -13.07 4.00 4.69
C TRP A 30 -14.28 3.83 5.59
N GLU A 31 -15.35 4.54 5.26
CA GLU A 31 -16.66 4.38 5.89
C GLU A 31 -17.69 4.10 4.80
N PHE A 32 -18.37 2.96 4.91
CA PHE A 32 -19.42 2.56 3.97
C PHE A 32 -20.70 2.23 4.75
N ALA A 33 -21.84 2.70 4.24
CA ALA A 33 -23.12 2.14 4.60
C ALA A 33 -23.40 1.00 3.63
N LEU A 34 -23.43 -0.24 4.11
CA LEU A 34 -23.70 -1.43 3.29
C LEU A 34 -25.12 -1.93 3.55
N PRO A 35 -26.04 -1.81 2.57
CA PRO A 35 -27.33 -2.49 2.60
C PRO A 35 -27.20 -4.01 2.67
N ALA A 36 -28.33 -4.69 2.93
CA ALA A 36 -28.39 -6.14 2.84
C ALA A 36 -28.00 -6.61 1.43
N ASP A 37 -27.21 -7.68 1.39
CA ASP A 37 -26.70 -8.31 0.17
C ASP A 37 -25.76 -7.44 -0.69
N GLU A 38 -25.23 -6.34 -0.15
CA GLU A 38 -24.19 -5.54 -0.80
C GLU A 38 -22.77 -5.88 -0.31
N GLU A 39 -21.83 -5.79 -1.24
CA GLU A 39 -20.40 -5.98 -1.01
C GLU A 39 -19.64 -4.75 -1.50
N GLN A 40 -18.67 -4.30 -0.70
CA GLN A 40 -17.78 -3.23 -1.10
C GLN A 40 -16.34 -3.70 -1.18
N ASN A 41 -15.73 -3.47 -2.34
CA ASN A 41 -14.37 -3.88 -2.64
C ASN A 41 -13.42 -2.67 -2.58
N ILE A 42 -12.31 -2.84 -1.85
CA ILE A 42 -11.20 -1.89 -1.84
C ILE A 42 -10.03 -2.52 -2.60
N GLU A 43 -9.65 -1.92 -3.72
CA GLU A 43 -8.42 -2.23 -4.44
C GLU A 43 -7.29 -1.32 -3.94
N TYR A 44 -6.25 -1.93 -3.37
CA TYR A 44 -5.03 -1.26 -2.97
C TYR A 44 -3.84 -1.81 -3.75
N ARG A 45 -3.28 -0.99 -4.65
CA ARG A 45 -2.17 -1.38 -5.52
C ARG A 45 -0.92 -0.61 -5.14
N PHE A 46 0.17 -1.33 -4.91
CA PHE A 46 1.48 -0.75 -4.62
C PHE A 46 2.58 -1.46 -5.39
N VAL A 47 3.74 -0.81 -5.49
CA VAL A 47 4.98 -1.42 -5.99
C VAL A 47 6.05 -1.34 -4.92
N ILE A 48 6.90 -2.35 -4.88
CA ILE A 48 8.08 -2.37 -4.04
C ILE A 48 9.29 -2.14 -4.94
N GLU A 49 9.97 -1.04 -4.72
CA GLU A 49 11.22 -0.71 -5.37
C GLU A 49 12.36 -1.12 -4.44
N HIS A 50 13.26 -1.99 -4.91
CA HIS A 50 14.41 -2.43 -4.15
C HIS A 50 15.65 -2.58 -5.05
N PRO A 51 16.88 -2.54 -4.48
CA PRO A 51 18.10 -2.72 -5.26
C PRO A 51 18.16 -4.08 -5.98
N GLN A 52 18.80 -4.09 -7.15
CA GLN A 52 19.09 -5.32 -7.88
C GLN A 52 20.06 -6.19 -7.05
N GLY A 53 19.71 -7.46 -6.83
CA GLY A 53 20.50 -8.39 -6.02
C GLY A 53 20.00 -8.56 -4.58
N LEU A 54 19.10 -7.68 -4.10
CA LEU A 54 18.43 -7.87 -2.82
C LEU A 54 17.19 -8.76 -2.99
N LYS A 55 17.13 -9.88 -2.25
CA LYS A 55 15.97 -10.77 -2.24
C LYS A 55 14.96 -10.28 -1.21
N VAL A 56 13.78 -9.84 -1.67
CA VAL A 56 12.67 -9.51 -0.79
C VAL A 56 11.88 -10.78 -0.48
N ILE A 57 11.55 -11.00 0.79
CA ILE A 57 10.78 -12.15 1.28
C ILE A 57 9.49 -11.66 1.95
N GLY A 58 8.44 -12.47 1.95
CA GLY A 58 7.18 -12.12 2.62
C GLY A 58 6.32 -11.10 1.87
N LEU A 59 6.48 -11.01 0.54
CA LEU A 59 5.49 -10.34 -0.29
C LEU A 59 4.20 -11.18 -0.34
N PRO A 60 3.02 -10.54 -0.35
CA PRO A 60 1.74 -11.24 -0.43
C PRO A 60 1.60 -12.11 -1.68
#